data_AF-A0A847AS89-F1
#
_entry.id   AF-A0A847AS89-F1
#
_cell.length_a   1.000
_cell.length_b   1.000
_cell.length_c   1.000
_cell.angle_alpha   90.00
_cell.angle_beta   90.00
_cell.angle_gamma   90.00
#
_symmetry.space_group_name_H-M   'P 1'
#
loop_
_entity.id
_entity.type
_entity.pdbx_description
1 polymer ?
#
loop_
_entity_poly.entity_id
_entity_poly.type
_entity_poly.pdbx_seq_one_letter_code
_entity_poly.pdbx_strand_id
1 'polypeptide(L)'
;MRKDRNKMGKSGFLILLIVVLSILQTYLAKKRSKWVGLILPLITFVFSLFLLIISPNFVSSKLIIFIIFILINIPTAIYLIIFFIYRDKNKQSEIDKMNIQDLE
;
A
#
# COMPACT_ATOMS: atom_id res chain seq x y z
N MET A 1 17.94 -34.76 -17.67
CA MET A 1 17.42 -33.91 -16.58
C MET A 1 17.79 -32.45 -16.86
N ARG A 2 16.84 -31.62 -17.33
CA ARG A 2 17.09 -30.21 -17.73
C ARG A 2 15.92 -29.32 -17.33
N LYS A 3 15.70 -29.16 -16.03
CA LYS A 3 14.66 -28.29 -15.49
C LYS A 3 15.10 -27.92 -14.08
N ASP A 4 15.65 -26.71 -13.91
CA ASP A 4 15.60 -25.94 -12.65
C ASP A 4 16.48 -24.68 -12.60
N ARG A 5 17.23 -24.33 -13.65
CA ARG A 5 17.94 -23.02 -13.68
C ARG A 5 17.03 -21.80 -13.89
N ASN A 6 15.80 -21.99 -14.38
CA ASN A 6 14.87 -20.90 -14.67
C ASN A 6 13.90 -20.55 -13.52
N LYS A 7 13.89 -21.30 -12.40
CA LYS A 7 13.03 -20.97 -11.26
C LYS A 7 13.66 -19.88 -10.37
N MET A 8 14.98 -19.89 -10.22
CA MET A 8 15.69 -18.95 -9.34
C MET A 8 15.69 -17.51 -9.90
N GLY A 9 15.79 -17.35 -11.23
CA GLY A 9 15.67 -16.04 -11.89
C GLY A 9 14.26 -15.44 -11.83
N LYS A 10 13.21 -16.27 -11.84
CA LYS A 10 11.82 -15.80 -11.77
C LYS A 10 11.47 -15.28 -10.37
N SER A 11 11.89 -15.98 -9.32
CA SER A 11 11.65 -15.54 -7.94
C SER A 11 12.42 -14.25 -7.60
N GLY A 12 13.69 -14.12 -8.05
CA GLY A 12 14.47 -12.90 -7.88
C GLY A 12 13.88 -11.70 -8.65
N PHE A 13 13.39 -11.95 -9.87
CA PHE A 13 12.70 -10.93 -10.67
C PHE A 13 11.41 -10.44 -10.01
N LEU A 14 10.63 -11.34 -9.40
CA LEU A 14 9.41 -10.97 -8.68
C LEU A 14 9.70 -10.06 -7.49
N ILE A 15 10.75 -10.35 -6.70
CA ILE A 15 11.15 -9.50 -5.56
C ILE A 15 11.59 -8.13 -6.03
N LEU A 16 12.41 -8.06 -7.09
CA LEU A 16 12.86 -6.79 -7.69
C LEU A 16 11.65 -5.96 -8.18
N LEU A 17 10.70 -6.62 -8.85
CA LEU A 17 9.49 -5.97 -9.37
C LEU A 17 8.62 -5.43 -8.23
N ILE A 18 8.48 -6.15 -7.11
CA ILE A 18 7.76 -5.67 -5.92
C ILE A 18 8.45 -4.44 -5.31
N VAL A 19 9.77 -4.44 -5.20
CA VAL A 19 10.54 -3.31 -4.65
C VAL A 19 10.41 -2.08 -5.55
N VAL A 20 10.54 -2.26 -6.88
CA VAL A 20 10.37 -1.17 -7.86
C VAL A 20 8.95 -0.61 -7.84
N LEU A 21 7.93 -1.47 -7.80
CA LEU A 21 6.54 -1.03 -7.69
C LEU A 21 6.30 -0.27 -6.38
N SER A 22 6.88 -0.73 -5.26
CA SER A 22 6.74 -0.06 -3.96
C SER A 22 7.35 1.35 -3.98
N ILE A 23 8.55 1.52 -4.56
CA ILE A 23 9.22 2.81 -4.72
C ILE A 23 8.43 3.71 -5.68
N LEU A 24 7.91 3.16 -6.77
CA LEU A 24 7.08 3.87 -7.73
C LEU A 24 5.79 4.37 -7.08
N GLN A 25 5.16 3.57 -6.21
CA GLN A 25 4.01 3.99 -5.41
C GLN A 25 4.37 5.14 -4.47
N THR A 26 5.51 5.07 -3.76
CA THR A 26 5.97 6.17 -2.88
C THR A 26 6.21 7.45 -3.68
N TYR A 27 6.85 7.34 -4.85
CA TYR A 27 7.19 8.49 -5.69
C TYR A 27 5.94 9.12 -6.31
N LEU A 28 4.99 8.31 -6.77
CA LEU A 28 3.73 8.80 -7.33
C LEU A 28 2.84 9.45 -6.26
N ALA A 29 2.83 8.90 -5.05
CA ALA A 29 2.16 9.50 -3.88
C ALA A 29 2.78 10.84 -3.46
N LYS A 30 4.08 11.04 -3.69
CA LYS A 30 4.78 12.28 -3.37
C LYS A 30 4.58 13.39 -4.42
N LYS A 31 4.27 13.02 -5.67
CA LYS A 31 4.32 13.94 -6.83
C LYS A 31 2.96 14.40 -7.35
N ARG A 32 1.86 13.72 -7.03
CA ARG A 32 0.49 14.18 -7.31
C ARG A 32 -0.28 14.29 -6.00
N SER A 33 -0.64 15.52 -5.63
CA SER A 33 -1.53 15.99 -4.55
C SER A 33 -1.88 15.01 -3.41
N LYS A 34 -1.83 15.48 -2.15
CA LYS A 34 -2.11 14.75 -0.89
C LYS A 34 -3.26 13.71 -0.95
N TRP A 35 -4.26 13.90 -1.80
CA TRP A 35 -5.41 13.00 -1.95
C TRP A 35 -5.19 11.80 -2.90
N VAL A 36 -4.32 11.90 -3.91
CA VAL A 36 -4.09 10.82 -4.89
C VAL A 36 -3.29 9.67 -4.27
N GLY A 37 -2.41 9.98 -3.31
CA GLY A 37 -1.70 8.97 -2.52
C GLY A 37 -2.62 8.09 -1.66
N LEU A 38 -3.86 8.51 -1.39
CA LEU A 38 -4.84 7.76 -0.61
C LEU A 38 -5.76 6.88 -1.47
N ILE A 39 -6.01 7.31 -2.71
CA ILE A 39 -6.84 6.57 -3.66
C ILE A 39 -6.22 5.20 -3.94
N LEU A 40 -4.89 5.13 -3.98
CA LEU A 40 -4.16 3.92 -4.32
C LEU A 40 -4.26 2.84 -3.23
N PRO A 41 -3.99 3.13 -1.93
CA PRO A 41 -4.28 2.23 -0.82
C PRO A 41 -5.72 1.73 -0.78
N LEU A 42 -6.68 2.62 -1.04
CA LEU A 42 -8.10 2.28 -1.03
C LEU A 42 -8.45 1.29 -2.14
N ILE A 43 -7.99 1.55 -3.37
CA ILE A 43 -8.20 0.66 -4.51
C ILE A 43 -7.54 -0.69 -4.27
N THR A 44 -6.31 -0.73 -3.73
CA THR A 44 -5.64 -2.00 -3.41
C THR A 44 -6.36 -2.78 -2.33
N PHE A 45 -6.93 -2.09 -1.33
CA PHE A 45 -7.72 -2.72 -0.28
C PHE A 45 -9.00 -3.34 -0.83
N VAL A 46 -9.77 -2.60 -1.65
CA VAL A 46 -10.98 -3.11 -2.31
C VAL A 46 -10.66 -4.29 -3.23
N PHE A 47 -9.56 -4.21 -3.99
CA PHE A 47 -9.10 -5.30 -4.83
C PHE A 47 -8.73 -6.55 -4.02
N SER A 48 -8.09 -6.38 -2.87
CA SER A 48 -7.78 -7.50 -1.97
C SER A 48 -9.04 -8.14 -1.37
N LEU A 49 -10.10 -7.37 -1.15
CA LEU A 49 -11.41 -7.86 -0.72
C LEU A 49 -12.09 -8.69 -1.82
N PHE A 50 -12.00 -8.22 -3.07
CA PHE A 50 -12.50 -8.94 -4.23
C PHE A 50 -11.78 -10.28 -4.42
N LEU A 51 -10.46 -10.32 -4.23
CA LEU A 51 -9.68 -11.55 -4.24
C LEU A 51 -10.11 -12.52 -3.13
N LEU A 52 -10.43 -12.03 -1.92
CA LEU A 52 -10.92 -12.87 -0.82
C LEU A 52 -12.24 -13.59 -1.17
N ILE A 53 -13.10 -12.97 -1.97
CA ILE A 53 -14.38 -13.55 -2.41
C ILE A 53 -14.16 -14.64 -3.49
N ILE A 54 -13.18 -14.46 -4.37
CA ILE A 54 -12.89 -15.39 -5.49
C ILE A 54 -12.00 -16.57 -5.04
N SER A 55 -11.07 -16.31 -4.12
CA SER A 55 -10.03 -17.25 -3.66
C SER A 55 -10.51 -18.61 -3.10
N PRO A 56 -11.68 -18.75 -2.45
CA PRO A 56 -12.17 -20.05 -1.97
C PRO A 56 -12.31 -21.11 -3.06
N ASN A 57 -12.39 -20.70 -4.34
CA ASN A 57 -12.43 -21.60 -5.49
C ASN A 57 -11.05 -22.15 -5.89
N PHE A 58 -9.96 -21.58 -5.38
CA PHE A 58 -8.59 -21.90 -5.75
C PHE A 58 -7.76 -22.45 -4.58
N VAL A 59 -8.07 -22.06 -3.34
CA VAL A 59 -7.34 -22.46 -2.14
C VAL A 59 -8.31 -23.02 -1.11
N SER A 60 -8.18 -24.32 -0.79
CA SER A 60 -9.13 -25.02 0.10
C SER A 60 -9.07 -24.56 1.56
N SER A 61 -7.96 -23.95 2.00
CA SER A 61 -7.77 -23.50 3.37
C SER A 61 -8.03 -22.00 3.53
N LYS A 62 -9.12 -21.66 4.22
CA LYS A 62 -9.49 -20.27 4.54
C LYS A 62 -8.43 -19.53 5.37
N LEU A 63 -7.70 -20.25 6.23
CA LEU A 63 -6.62 -19.67 7.05
C LEU A 63 -5.46 -19.16 6.18
N ILE A 64 -5.11 -19.90 5.13
CA ILE A 64 -4.03 -19.50 4.22
C ILE A 64 -4.43 -18.24 3.45
N ILE A 65 -5.69 -18.15 3.00
CA ILE A 65 -6.20 -16.97 2.29
C ILE A 65 -6.14 -15.73 3.20
N PHE A 66 -6.53 -15.86 4.47
CA PHE A 66 -6.49 -14.77 5.43
C PHE A 66 -5.06 -14.28 5.73
N ILE A 67 -4.10 -15.21 5.87
CA ILE A 67 -2.69 -14.87 6.05
C ILE A 67 -2.15 -14.09 4.84
N ILE A 68 -2.43 -14.56 3.62
CA ILE A 68 -2.00 -13.88 2.38
C ILE A 68 -2.61 -12.48 2.27
N PHE A 69 -3.89 -12.33 2.63
CA PHE A 69 -4.57 -11.05 2.65
C PHE A 69 -3.88 -10.05 3.58
N ILE A 70 -3.50 -10.47 4.79
CA ILE A 70 -2.78 -9.61 5.73
C ILE A 70 -1.41 -9.25 5.15
N LEU A 71 -0.62 -10.23 4.70
CA LEU A 71 0.74 -9.98 4.19
C LEU A 71 0.77 -8.97 3.04
N ILE A 72 -0.18 -9.07 2.09
CA ILE A 72 -0.28 -8.15 0.96
C ILE A 72 -0.68 -6.74 1.40
N ASN A 73 -1.46 -6.61 2.47
CA ASN A 73 -1.97 -5.32 2.95
C ASN A 73 -1.07 -4.64 4.00
N ILE A 74 -0.04 -5.31 4.56
CA ILE A 74 0.94 -4.68 5.47
C ILE A 74 1.54 -3.38 4.90
N PRO A 75 2.13 -3.37 3.68
CA PRO A 75 2.71 -2.13 3.13
C PRO A 75 1.64 -1.03 2.96
N THR A 76 0.44 -1.39 2.54
CA THR A 76 -0.70 -0.47 2.40
C THR A 76 -1.10 0.17 3.73
N ALA A 77 -1.14 -0.62 4.82
CA ALA A 77 -1.45 -0.15 6.15
C ALA A 77 -0.39 0.83 6.68
N ILE A 78 0.90 0.52 6.45
CA ILE A 78 2.01 1.42 6.81
C ILE A 78 1.86 2.77 6.09
N TYR A 79 1.54 2.75 4.79
CA TYR A 79 1.28 3.97 4.03
C TYR A 79 0.10 4.78 4.58
N LEU A 80 -1.00 4.13 4.94
CA LEU A 80 -2.17 4.79 5.53
C LEU A 80 -1.83 5.45 6.87
N ILE A 81 -1.07 4.77 7.73
CA ILE A 81 -0.64 5.31 9.03
C ILE A 81 0.23 6.55 8.84
N ILE A 82 1.26 6.47 7.99
CA ILE A 82 2.14 7.61 7.68
C ILE A 82 1.32 8.78 7.12
N PHE A 83 0.38 8.49 6.23
CA PHE A 83 -0.51 9.50 5.67
C PHE A 83 -1.35 10.19 6.74
N PHE A 84 -1.97 9.42 7.65
CA PHE A 84 -2.84 9.98 8.68
C PHE A 84 -2.06 10.89 9.63
N ILE A 85 -0.87 10.45 10.07
CA ILE A 85 0.02 11.24 10.93
C ILE A 85 0.43 12.56 10.23
N TYR A 86 0.78 12.50 8.95
CA TYR A 86 1.24 13.68 8.23
C TYR A 86 0.09 14.65 7.89
N ARG A 87 -1.11 14.11 7.63
CA ARG A 87 -2.32 14.91 7.37
C ARG A 87 -2.78 15.65 8.62
N ASP A 88 -2.72 14.99 9.77
CA ASP A 88 -3.12 15.57 11.04
C ASP A 88 -2.19 16.73 11.43
N LYS A 89 -0.87 16.52 11.32
CA LYS A 89 0.14 17.58 11.54
C LYS A 89 -0.07 18.81 10.65
N ASN A 90 -0.43 18.61 9.39
CA ASN A 90 -0.67 19.72 8.47
C ASN A 90 -1.99 20.44 8.72
N LYS A 91 -2.96 19.82 9.41
CA LYS A 91 -4.22 20.48 9.78
C LYS A 91 -4.01 21.36 11.02
N GLN A 92 -3.24 20.88 12.00
CA GLN A 92 -2.84 21.65 13.18
C GLN A 92 -2.05 22.90 12.79
N SER A 93 -1.04 22.76 11.93
CA SER A 93 -0.18 23.87 11.53
C SER A 93 -0.89 25.00 10.76
N GLU A 94 -2.02 24.70 10.10
CA GLU A 94 -2.81 25.72 9.39
C GLU A 94 -3.73 26.47 10.36
N ILE A 95 -4.31 25.77 11.34
CA ILE A 95 -5.12 26.39 12.40
C ILE A 95 -4.25 27.30 13.27
N ASP A 96 -3.05 26.85 13.64
CA ASP A 96 -2.12 27.65 14.46
C ASP A 96 -1.66 28.93 13.74
N LYS A 97 -1.47 28.88 12.41
CA LYS A 97 -1.17 30.09 11.61
C LYS A 97 -2.34 31.06 11.55
N MET A 98 -3.56 30.57 11.40
CA MET A 98 -4.76 31.42 11.39
C MET A 98 -4.95 32.10 12.75
N ASN A 99 -4.74 31.37 13.85
CA ASN A 99 -4.88 31.93 15.20
C ASN A 99 -3.82 33.00 15.51
N ILE A 100 -2.59 32.88 14.98
CA ILE A 100 -1.55 33.91 15.16
C ILE A 100 -1.88 35.19 14.37
N GLN A 101 -2.50 35.07 13.19
CA GLN A 101 -2.86 36.22 12.35
C GLN A 101 -4.04 37.03 12.89
N ASP A 102 -4.95 36.40 13.65
CA ASP A 102 -6.07 37.08 14.32
C ASP A 102 -5.65 37.84 15.59
N LEU A 103 -4.41 37.64 16.07
CA LEU A 103 -3.85 38.20 17.29
C LEU A 103 -2.95 39.44 17.06
N GLU A 104 -2.65 39.80 15.81
CA GLU A 104 -1.97 41.05 15.39
C GLU A 104 -2.97 42.11 14.92
#